data_AF-A0A0F9QQF8-F1
#
_entry.id   AF-A0A0F9QQF8-F1
#
_cell.length_a   1.000
_cell.length_b   1.000
_cell.length_c   1.000
_cell.angle_alpha   90.00
_cell.angle_beta   90.00
_cell.angle_gamma   90.00
#
_symmetry.space_group_name_H-M   'P 1'
#
loop_
_entity.id
_entity.type
_entity.pdbx_description
1 polymer ?
#
loop_
_entity_poly.entity_id
_entity_poly.type
_entity_poly.pdbx_seq_one_letter_code
_entity_poly.pdbx_strand_id
1 'polypeptide(L)'
;MTPLQFIEESNRIEGIEGVTIEEVKEFKRFMLLDEITDTELEKFVSIYQPKAKLRDTFGLNVKVGGHFPPSGGPDIRIALRGLLKDIQVGQLTPWEAHVRYESLHPFTDGNGRSGRMLWAWQMGKGGLGLGFLHAFYYQTLENKQRAW
;
A
#
# COMPACT_ATOMS: atom_id res chain seq x y z
N MET A 1 5.23 17.24 3.24
CA MET A 1 4.14 17.17 2.24
C MET A 1 2.78 17.23 2.93
N THR A 2 1.77 17.87 2.33
CA THR A 2 0.37 17.79 2.83
C THR A 2 -0.29 16.48 2.39
N PRO A 3 -1.42 16.05 3.00
CA PRO A 3 -2.18 14.89 2.51
C PRO A 3 -2.54 14.99 1.03
N LEU A 4 -2.96 16.17 0.57
CA LEU A 4 -3.31 16.39 -0.84
C LEU A 4 -2.12 16.13 -1.76
N GLN A 5 -0.96 16.72 -1.44
CA GLN A 5 0.26 16.55 -2.24
C GLN A 5 0.74 15.09 -2.27
N PHE A 6 0.55 14.34 -1.18
CA PHE A 6 0.88 12.92 -1.13
C PHE A 6 -0.04 12.09 -2.03
N ILE A 7 -1.35 12.37 -1.99
CA ILE A 7 -2.31 11.69 -2.86
C ILE A 7 -2.02 12.04 -4.33
N GLU A 8 -1.71 13.30 -4.65
CA GLU A 8 -1.31 13.72 -6.00
C GLU A 8 -0.04 13.01 -6.48
N GLU A 9 0.97 12.85 -5.62
CA GLU A 9 2.16 12.05 -5.95
C GLU A 9 1.78 10.59 -6.20
N SER A 10 0.99 10.00 -5.30
CA SER A 10 0.54 8.61 -5.41
C SER A 10 -0.26 8.36 -6.70
N ASN A 11 -1.14 9.27 -7.09
CA ASN A 11 -1.93 9.15 -8.31
C ASN A 11 -1.07 9.33 -9.57
N ARG A 12 -0.14 10.29 -9.58
CA ARG A 12 0.78 10.48 -10.71
C ARG A 12 1.66 9.27 -10.98
N ILE A 13 2.08 8.53 -9.95
CA ILE A 13 2.85 7.28 -10.12
C ILE A 13 2.05 6.23 -10.92
N GLU A 14 0.72 6.22 -10.79
CA GLU A 14 -0.17 5.33 -11.54
C GLU A 14 -0.65 5.95 -12.87
N GLY A 15 -0.17 7.13 -13.24
CA GLY A 15 -0.66 7.87 -14.41
C GLY A 15 -2.09 8.43 -14.26
N ILE A 16 -2.57 8.61 -13.02
CA ILE A 16 -3.90 9.16 -12.72
C ILE A 16 -3.77 10.67 -12.48
N GLU A 17 -4.61 11.45 -13.16
CA GLU A 17 -4.67 12.91 -13.01
C GLU A 17 -5.71 13.32 -11.96
N GLY A 18 -5.32 14.25 -11.08
CA GLY A 18 -6.21 14.85 -10.09
C GLY A 18 -6.39 14.04 -8.81
N VAL A 19 -7.15 14.63 -7.89
CA VAL A 19 -7.53 14.06 -6.59
C VAL A 19 -8.98 14.41 -6.30
N THR A 20 -9.76 13.42 -5.90
CA THR A 20 -11.16 13.57 -5.51
C THR A 20 -11.31 13.94 -4.03
N ILE A 21 -12.45 14.51 -3.67
CA ILE A 21 -12.76 14.84 -2.27
C ILE A 21 -12.84 13.56 -1.42
N GLU A 22 -13.34 12.49 -2.01
CA GLU A 22 -13.49 11.17 -1.42
C GLU A 22 -12.14 10.57 -1.08
N GLU A 23 -11.15 10.66 -1.98
CA GLU A 23 -9.77 10.24 -1.72
C GLU A 23 -9.14 11.01 -0.55
N VAL A 24 -9.33 12.33 -0.48
CA VAL A 24 -8.81 13.15 0.63
C VAL A 24 -9.47 12.78 1.96
N LYS A 25 -10.80 12.58 1.96
CA LYS A 25 -11.55 12.16 3.17
C LYS A 25 -11.08 10.78 3.64
N GLU A 26 -10.95 9.84 2.70
CA GLU A 26 -10.54 8.48 2.99
C GLU A 26 -9.09 8.42 3.47
N PHE A 27 -8.18 9.17 2.87
CA PHE A 27 -6.79 9.27 3.33
C PHE A 27 -6.72 9.77 4.79
N LYS A 28 -7.44 10.86 5.10
CA LYS A 28 -7.48 11.41 6.47
C LYS A 28 -8.06 10.41 7.46
N ARG A 29 -9.13 9.71 7.09
CA ARG A 29 -9.75 8.66 7.90
C ARG A 29 -8.77 7.52 8.16
N PHE A 30 -8.09 7.05 7.11
CA PHE A 30 -7.15 5.93 7.20
C PHE A 30 -5.94 6.28 8.07
N MET A 31 -5.39 7.49 7.95
CA MET A 31 -4.30 7.99 8.80
C MET A 31 -4.66 8.12 10.29
N LEU A 32 -5.95 8.01 10.65
CA LEU A 32 -6.44 8.07 12.02
C LEU A 32 -6.81 6.69 12.59
N LEU A 33 -6.61 5.62 11.84
CA LEU A 33 -6.84 4.27 12.33
C LEU A 33 -5.77 3.90 13.37
N ASP A 34 -6.22 3.41 14.53
CA ASP A 34 -5.34 2.82 15.54
C ASP A 34 -4.83 1.43 15.09
N GLU A 35 -5.64 0.72 14.30
CA GLU A 35 -5.33 -0.61 13.76
C GLU A 35 -5.76 -0.73 12.30
N ILE A 36 -4.99 -1.44 11.48
CA ILE A 36 -5.31 -1.69 10.07
C ILE A 36 -5.74 -3.14 9.90
N THR A 37 -7.00 -3.34 9.49
CA THR A 37 -7.53 -4.65 9.12
C THR A 37 -7.63 -4.78 7.60
N ASP A 38 -7.80 -6.01 7.11
CA ASP A 38 -8.09 -6.27 5.69
C ASP A 38 -9.38 -5.57 5.24
N THR A 39 -10.40 -5.50 6.09
CA THR A 39 -11.65 -4.76 5.82
C THR A 39 -11.40 -3.26 5.64
N GLU A 40 -10.55 -2.66 6.48
CA GLU A 40 -10.20 -1.23 6.36
C GLU A 40 -9.43 -0.95 5.08
N LEU A 41 -8.55 -1.86 4.68
CA LEU A 41 -7.80 -1.76 3.44
C LEU A 41 -8.69 -1.99 2.21
N GLU A 42 -9.62 -2.95 2.25
CA GLU A 42 -10.63 -3.16 1.20
C GLU A 42 -11.50 -1.90 1.00
N LYS A 43 -11.91 -1.26 2.10
CA LYS A 43 -12.65 0.00 2.06
C LYS A 43 -11.83 1.10 1.39
N PHE A 44 -10.57 1.28 1.78
CA PHE A 44 -9.67 2.23 1.13
C PHE A 44 -9.56 1.95 -0.38
N VAL A 45 -9.31 0.70 -0.76
CA VAL A 45 -9.18 0.28 -2.16
C VAL A 45 -10.47 0.53 -2.92
N SER A 46 -11.65 0.33 -2.32
CA SER A 46 -12.93 0.61 -3.01
C SER A 46 -13.14 2.09 -3.36
N ILE A 47 -12.49 3.02 -2.66
CA ILE A 47 -12.56 4.45 -2.98
C ILE A 47 -11.57 4.81 -4.08
N TYR A 48 -10.34 4.31 -3.97
CA TYR A 48 -9.26 4.63 -4.92
C TYR A 48 -9.38 3.83 -6.23
N GLN A 49 -9.82 2.58 -6.16
CA GLN A 49 -10.00 1.69 -7.30
C GLN A 49 -11.29 0.86 -7.15
N PRO A 50 -12.47 1.44 -7.47
CA PRO A 50 -13.77 0.83 -7.17
C PRO A 50 -14.04 -0.55 -7.78
N LYS A 51 -13.34 -0.90 -8.87
CA LYS A 51 -13.46 -2.20 -9.54
C LYS A 51 -12.49 -3.25 -9.00
N ALA A 52 -11.53 -2.85 -8.18
CA ALA A 52 -10.57 -3.78 -7.60
C ALA A 52 -11.23 -4.70 -6.58
N LYS A 53 -10.78 -5.95 -6.55
CA LYS A 53 -11.23 -6.97 -5.62
C LYS A 53 -10.03 -7.59 -4.94
N LEU A 54 -10.19 -8.02 -3.70
CA LEU A 54 -9.20 -8.89 -3.07
C LEU A 54 -9.12 -10.21 -3.86
N ARG A 55 -7.92 -10.72 -4.09
CA ARG A 55 -7.67 -11.96 -4.84
C ARG A 55 -7.80 -13.20 -3.96
N ASP A 56 -8.80 -13.23 -3.07
CA ASP A 56 -9.02 -14.31 -2.10
C ASP A 56 -9.79 -15.52 -2.66
N THR A 57 -10.13 -15.49 -3.95
CA THR A 57 -10.80 -16.57 -4.68
C THR A 57 -9.89 -17.13 -5.76
N PHE A 58 -9.93 -18.45 -5.95
CA PHE A 58 -9.19 -19.11 -7.03
C PHE A 58 -9.54 -18.52 -8.41
N GLY A 59 -8.54 -18.42 -9.28
CA GLY A 59 -8.71 -17.90 -10.64
C GLY A 59 -8.53 -16.38 -10.76
N LEU A 60 -8.41 -15.65 -9.65
CA LEU A 60 -8.03 -14.23 -9.63
C LEU A 60 -6.50 -14.06 -9.71
N ASN A 61 -5.87 -14.71 -10.69
CA ASN A 61 -4.44 -14.57 -10.94
C ASN A 61 -4.17 -13.28 -11.73
N VAL A 62 -3.07 -12.61 -11.41
CA VAL A 62 -2.64 -11.38 -12.08
C VAL A 62 -1.19 -11.48 -12.52
N LYS A 63 -0.82 -10.65 -13.49
CA LYS A 63 0.56 -10.47 -13.93
C LYS A 63 0.90 -8.99 -13.77
N VAL A 64 2.03 -8.72 -13.13
CA VAL A 64 2.48 -7.36 -12.82
C VAL A 64 3.81 -7.14 -13.51
N GLY A 65 3.79 -6.41 -14.63
CA GLY A 65 4.95 -6.33 -15.52
C GLY A 65 5.42 -7.71 -15.98
N GLY A 66 6.62 -8.13 -15.55
CA GLY A 66 7.21 -9.45 -15.82
C GLY A 66 7.05 -10.48 -14.70
N HIS A 67 6.48 -10.10 -13.55
CA HIS A 67 6.38 -10.94 -12.37
C HIS A 67 4.96 -11.52 -12.18
N PHE A 68 4.90 -12.72 -11.61
CA PHE A 68 3.67 -13.38 -11.19
C PHE A 68 3.64 -13.42 -9.66
N PRO A 69 2.80 -12.58 -9.02
CA PRO A 69 2.52 -12.70 -7.60
C PRO A 69 1.92 -14.07 -7.25
N PRO A 70 1.80 -14.40 -5.96
CA PRO A 70 1.10 -15.62 -5.54
C PRO A 70 -0.28 -15.72 -6.19
N SER A 71 -0.64 -16.93 -6.60
CA SER A 71 -1.93 -17.23 -7.22
C SER A 71 -3.09 -16.74 -6.33
N GLY A 72 -4.15 -16.26 -6.96
CA GLY A 72 -5.38 -15.90 -6.24
C GLY A 72 -5.97 -17.13 -5.53
N GLY A 73 -6.48 -16.91 -4.33
CA GLY A 73 -7.03 -17.95 -3.45
C GLY A 73 -7.08 -17.51 -1.99
N PRO A 74 -7.68 -18.31 -1.10
CA PRO A 74 -7.91 -17.94 0.30
C PRO A 74 -6.64 -17.52 1.06
N ASP A 75 -5.49 -18.08 0.66
CA ASP A 75 -4.19 -17.78 1.23
C ASP A 75 -3.76 -16.32 1.05
N ILE A 76 -4.28 -15.61 0.04
CA ILE A 76 -4.00 -14.17 -0.14
C ILE A 76 -4.51 -13.36 1.05
N ARG A 77 -5.73 -13.64 1.52
CA ARG A 77 -6.31 -12.95 2.69
C ARG A 77 -5.56 -13.31 3.96
N ILE A 78 -5.16 -14.58 4.11
CA ILE A 78 -4.37 -15.05 5.26
C ILE A 78 -3.01 -14.33 5.30
N ALA A 79 -2.31 -14.31 4.17
CA ALA A 79 -1.01 -13.63 4.04
C ALA A 79 -1.13 -12.12 4.26
N LEU A 80 -2.18 -11.49 3.72
CA LEU A 80 -2.44 -10.06 3.93
C LEU A 80 -2.65 -9.76 5.42
N ARG A 81 -3.47 -10.54 6.11
CA ARG A 81 -3.70 -10.36 7.56
C ARG A 81 -2.42 -10.56 8.36
N GLY A 82 -1.59 -11.54 8.00
CA GLY A 82 -0.27 -11.73 8.61
C GLY A 82 0.62 -10.50 8.44
N LEU A 83 0.72 -9.98 7.20
CA LEU A 83 1.49 -8.78 6.90
C LEU A 83 1.00 -7.55 7.65
N LEU A 84 -0.32 -7.33 7.70
CA LEU A 84 -0.92 -6.20 8.43
C LEU A 84 -0.66 -6.29 9.93
N LYS A 85 -0.69 -7.51 10.50
CA LYS A 85 -0.33 -7.73 11.90
C LYS A 85 1.13 -7.38 12.15
N ASP A 86 2.06 -7.83 11.31
CA ASP A 86 3.49 -7.54 11.44
C ASP A 86 3.78 -6.03 11.34
N ILE A 87 3.08 -5.33 10.45
CA ILE A 87 3.09 -3.87 10.36
C ILE A 87 2.63 -3.23 11.66
N GLN A 88 1.47 -3.65 12.18
CA GLN A 88 0.85 -3.05 13.36
C GLN A 88 1.71 -3.22 14.62
N VAL A 89 2.37 -4.37 14.79
CA VAL A 89 3.26 -4.61 15.93
C VAL A 89 4.68 -4.07 15.74
N GLY A 90 4.95 -3.37 14.63
CA GLY A 90 6.25 -2.76 14.35
C GLY A 90 7.36 -3.77 14.06
N GLN A 91 7.03 -4.99 13.61
CA GLN A 91 8.02 -6.00 13.23
C GLN A 91 8.67 -5.71 11.88
N LEU A 92 8.03 -4.87 11.06
CA LEU A 92 8.53 -4.47 9.75
C LEU A 92 8.77 -2.98 9.73
N THR A 93 9.86 -2.57 9.09
CA THR A 93 10.04 -1.18 8.69
C THR A 93 9.03 -0.80 7.60
N PRO A 94 8.71 0.49 7.41
CA PRO A 94 7.84 0.94 6.32
C PRO A 94 8.29 0.45 4.94
N TRP A 95 9.60 0.34 4.74
CA TRP A 95 10.20 -0.15 3.50
C TRP A 95 9.95 -1.65 3.30
N GLU A 96 10.27 -2.49 4.30
CA GLU A 96 10.04 -3.94 4.20
C GLU A 96 8.57 -4.27 4.02
N ALA A 97 7.70 -3.58 4.77
CA ALA A 97 6.26 -3.72 4.66
C ALA A 97 5.76 -3.42 3.25
N HIS A 98 6.21 -2.31 2.65
CA HIS A 98 5.81 -1.95 1.29
C HIS A 98 6.33 -2.97 0.25
N VAL A 99 7.58 -3.41 0.36
CA VAL A 99 8.14 -4.44 -0.55
C VAL A 99 7.38 -5.76 -0.45
N ARG A 100 7.08 -6.22 0.77
CA ARG A 100 6.28 -7.44 0.99
C ARG A 100 4.85 -7.29 0.47
N TYR A 101 4.24 -6.12 0.66
CA TYR A 101 2.91 -5.83 0.16
C TYR A 101 2.85 -5.88 -1.38
N GLU A 102 3.79 -5.23 -2.06
CA GLU A 102 3.88 -5.24 -3.53
C GLU A 102 4.14 -6.65 -4.07
N SER A 103 4.91 -7.47 -3.34
CA SER A 103 5.17 -8.87 -3.69
C SER A 103 3.95 -9.77 -3.50
N LEU A 104 3.17 -9.56 -2.43
CA LEU A 104 1.91 -10.27 -2.19
C LEU A 104 0.85 -9.87 -3.22
N HIS A 105 0.82 -8.58 -3.57
CA HIS A 105 -0.07 -7.98 -4.55
C HIS A 105 -1.54 -8.38 -4.35
N PRO A 106 -2.14 -8.11 -3.17
CA PRO A 106 -3.36 -8.80 -2.74
C PRO A 106 -4.62 -8.48 -3.55
N PHE A 107 -4.66 -7.36 -4.27
CA PHE A 107 -5.82 -6.93 -5.05
C PHE A 107 -5.64 -7.16 -6.55
N THR A 108 -6.75 -7.21 -7.30
CA THR A 108 -6.71 -7.27 -8.77
C THR A 108 -6.13 -6.00 -9.40
N ASP A 109 -6.23 -4.87 -8.70
CA ASP A 109 -5.70 -3.56 -9.07
C ASP A 109 -5.65 -2.64 -7.82
N GLY A 110 -5.02 -1.48 -7.90
CA GLY A 110 -4.93 -0.53 -6.79
C GLY A 110 -3.87 -0.86 -5.74
N ASN A 111 -3.02 -1.87 -6.00
CA ASN A 111 -1.95 -2.29 -5.09
C ASN A 111 -0.94 -1.18 -4.83
N GLY A 112 -0.44 -0.50 -5.88
CA GLY A 112 0.51 0.59 -5.68
C GLY A 112 -0.01 1.71 -4.76
N ARG A 113 -1.26 2.14 -4.96
CA ARG A 113 -1.88 3.21 -4.13
C ARG A 113 -2.15 2.76 -2.70
N SER A 114 -2.68 1.56 -2.51
CA SER A 114 -2.93 1.00 -1.18
C SER A 114 -1.63 0.66 -0.43
N GLY A 115 -0.60 0.18 -1.12
CA GLY A 115 0.72 -0.05 -0.57
C GLY A 115 1.40 1.25 -0.12
N ARG A 116 1.25 2.33 -0.87
CA ARG A 116 1.74 3.66 -0.47
C ARG A 116 0.93 4.25 0.69
N MET A 117 -0.36 3.96 0.80
CA MET A 117 -1.18 4.33 1.96
C MET A 117 -0.70 3.61 3.24
N LEU A 118 -0.44 2.30 3.17
CA LEU A 118 0.13 1.54 4.30
C LEU A 118 1.52 2.06 4.70
N TRP A 119 2.35 2.40 3.72
CA TRP A 119 3.64 3.06 3.96
C TRP A 119 3.45 4.40 4.69
N ALA A 120 2.52 5.24 4.21
CA ALA A 120 2.24 6.54 4.80
C ALA A 120 1.73 6.44 6.25
N TRP A 121 0.87 5.46 6.52
CA TRP A 121 0.39 5.20 7.87
C TRP A 121 1.54 4.86 8.83
N GLN A 122 2.46 3.97 8.43
CA GLN A 122 3.62 3.61 9.25
C GLN A 122 4.61 4.76 9.44
N MET A 123 4.83 5.57 8.40
CA MET A 123 5.68 6.76 8.47
C MET A 123 5.09 7.86 9.38
N GLY A 124 3.78 7.82 9.60
CA GLY A 124 3.05 8.83 10.37
C GLY A 124 3.11 10.22 9.73
N LYS A 125 2.50 11.21 10.39
CA LYS A 125 2.43 12.59 9.88
C LYS A 125 3.82 13.23 9.69
N GLY A 126 4.79 12.86 10.53
CA GLY A 126 6.17 13.38 10.49
C GLY A 126 7.00 12.82 9.33
N GLY A 127 6.71 11.61 8.86
CA GLY A 127 7.49 10.93 7.84
C GLY A 127 7.15 11.31 6.39
N LEU A 128 6.06 12.05 6.15
CA LEU A 128 5.64 12.47 4.81
C LEU A 128 6.40 13.70 4.27
N GLY A 129 7.45 14.18 4.95
CA GLY A 129 8.17 15.40 4.58
C GLY A 129 8.61 15.43 3.11
N LEU A 130 9.24 14.33 2.65
CA LEU A 130 9.88 14.19 1.34
C LEU A 130 8.97 13.63 0.23
N GLY A 131 7.76 13.16 0.57
CA GLY A 131 6.95 12.35 -0.34
C GLY A 131 7.41 10.89 -0.41
N PHE A 132 6.60 10.07 -1.08
CA PHE A 132 6.86 8.64 -1.21
C PHE A 132 8.13 8.36 -2.01
N LEU A 133 8.27 8.88 -3.23
CA LEU A 133 9.36 8.46 -4.13
C LEU A 133 10.73 8.79 -3.53
N HIS A 134 10.87 9.99 -2.98
CA HIS A 134 12.13 10.45 -2.41
C HIS A 134 12.48 9.71 -1.12
N ALA A 135 11.52 9.57 -0.19
CA ALA A 135 11.76 8.85 1.05
C ALA A 135 12.03 7.36 0.80
N PHE A 136 11.24 6.73 -0.08
CA PHE A 136 11.39 5.32 -0.42
C PHE A 136 12.71 5.03 -1.16
N TYR A 137 13.20 5.97 -1.97
CA TYR A 137 14.52 5.89 -2.59
C TYR A 137 15.63 5.79 -1.53
N TYR A 138 15.65 6.68 -0.52
CA TYR A 138 16.64 6.61 0.55
C TYR A 138 16.52 5.34 1.39
N GLN A 139 15.29 4.95 1.75
CA GLN A 139 15.05 3.67 2.43
C GLN A 139 15.60 2.49 1.61
N THR A 140 15.48 2.53 0.28
CA THR A 140 16.02 1.50 -0.60
C THR A 140 17.55 1.51 -0.63
N LEU A 141 18.19 2.68 -0.66
CA LEU A 141 19.66 2.78 -0.60
C LEU A 141 20.20 2.23 0.73
N GLU A 142 19.60 2.62 1.85
CA GLU A 142 19.98 2.15 3.18
C GLU A 142 19.88 0.63 3.30
N ASN A 143 18.79 0.03 2.80
CA ASN A 143 18.59 -1.41 2.87
C ASN A 143 19.46 -2.20 1.87
N LYS A 144 19.84 -1.61 0.73
CA LYS A 144 20.83 -2.22 -0.19
C LYS A 144 22.23 -2.27 0.41
N GLN A 145 22.62 -1.27 1.21
CA GLN A 145 23.93 -1.23 1.85
C GLN A 145 24.07 -2.24 2.99
N ARG A 146 22.97 -2.69 3.60
CA ARG A 146 22.96 -3.68 4.69
C ARG A 146 23.06 -5.14 4.21
N ALA A 147 22.95 -5.37 2.91
CA ALA A 147 22.94 -6.72 2.31
C ALA A 147 24.34 -7.21 1.88
N TRP A 148 25.41 -6.50 2.25
CA TRP A 148 26.80 -6.81 1.93
C TRP A 148 27.68 -6.78 3.17
#